data_AF-F3FY71-F1
#
_entry.id   AF-F3FY71-F1
#
_cell.length_a   1.000
_cell.length_b   1.000
_cell.length_c   1.000
_cell.angle_alpha   90.00
_cell.angle_beta   90.00
_cell.angle_gamma   90.00
#
_symmetry.space_group_name_H-M   'P 1'
#
loop_
_entity.id
_entity.type
_entity.pdbx_description
1 polymer ?
#
loop_
_entity_poly.entity_id
_entity_poly.type
_entity_poly.pdbx_seq_one_letter_code
_entity_poly.pdbx_strand_id
1 'polypeptide(L)' 'RVPLDVAVIGCVVNGPGEAKEAHIGLTGGTPNLIYIDGKPAQKLTNDNLVNELER' A
#
# COMPACT_ATOMS: atom_id res chain seq x y z
N ARG A 1 -16.85 8.77 13.46
CA ARG A 1 -15.54 8.27 12.98
C ARG A 1 -15.86 7.29 11.86
N VAL A 2 -15.32 7.52 10.67
CA VAL A 2 -15.49 6.59 9.54
C VAL A 2 -14.38 5.53 9.67
N PRO A 3 -14.68 4.23 9.54
CA PRO A 3 -13.65 3.20 9.53
C PRO A 3 -12.75 3.39 8.30
N LEU A 4 -11.44 3.15 8.49
CA LEU A 4 -10.46 3.17 7.40
C LEU A 4 -10.09 1.73 7.05
N ASP A 5 -10.36 1.33 5.82
CA ASP A 5 -9.98 0.00 5.32
C ASP A 5 -8.55 0.04 4.77
N VAL A 6 -7.69 -0.79 5.34
CA VAL A 6 -6.27 -0.87 5.00
C VAL A 6 -5.91 -2.31 4.59
N ALA A 7 -5.25 -2.46 3.45
CA ALA A 7 -4.76 -3.75 2.96
C ALA A 7 -3.23 -3.83 2.98
N VAL A 8 -2.68 -4.91 3.55
CA VAL A 8 -1.24 -5.19 3.55
C VAL A 8 -1.02 -6.53 2.86
N ILE A 9 -0.36 -6.49 1.70
CA ILE A 9 -0.27 -7.62 0.78
C ILE A 9 1.20 -7.93 0.54
N GLY A 10 1.62 -9.19 0.65
CA GLY A 10 3.03 -9.57 0.57
C GLY A 10 3.63 -9.58 -0.85
N CYS A 11 2.81 -9.54 -1.91
CA CYS A 11 3.26 -9.70 -3.29
C CYS A 11 2.56 -8.73 -4.25
N VAL A 12 3.36 -7.99 -5.03
CA VAL A 12 2.90 -7.03 -6.06
C VAL A 12 2.19 -7.67 -7.26
N VAL A 13 2.24 -9.00 -7.43
CA VAL A 13 1.58 -9.66 -8.57
C VAL A 13 0.06 -9.60 -8.44
N ASN A 14 -0.47 -9.96 -7.26
CA ASN A 14 -1.92 -9.95 -6.99
C ASN A 14 -2.36 -8.72 -6.17
N GLY A 15 -1.42 -8.06 -5.48
CA GLY A 15 -1.71 -6.93 -4.62
C GLY A 15 -2.41 -5.73 -5.28
N PRO A 16 -2.21 -5.39 -6.57
CA PRO A 16 -2.91 -4.26 -7.20
C PRO A 16 -4.44 -4.42 -7.26
N GLY A 17 -4.96 -5.65 -7.27
CA GLY A 17 -6.40 -5.88 -7.23
C GLY A 17 -6.97 -5.65 -5.84
N GLU A 18 -6.34 -6.23 -4.83
CA GLU A 18 -6.75 -6.11 -3.42
C GLU A 18 -6.57 -4.68 -2.89
N ALA A 19 -5.50 -4.00 -3.30
CA ALA A 19 -5.22 -2.62 -2.92
C ALA A 19 -6.17 -1.59 -3.56
N LYS A 20 -6.95 -1.97 -4.59
CA LYS A 20 -7.96 -1.11 -5.22
C LYS A 20 -9.27 -1.01 -4.43
N GLU A 21 -9.58 -2.05 -3.67
CA GLU A 21 -10.79 -2.13 -2.87
C GLU A 21 -10.62 -1.49 -1.49
N ALA A 22 -9.37 -1.21 -1.08
CA ALA A 22 -9.04 -0.57 0.19
C ALA A 22 -8.84 0.95 0.03
N HIS A 23 -9.05 1.70 1.11
CA HIS A 23 -8.74 3.14 1.15
C HIS A 23 -7.22 3.36 1.05
N ILE A 24 -6.45 2.52 1.74
CA ILE A 24 -4.98 2.49 1.67
C ILE A 24 -4.53 1.04 1.45
N GLY A 25 -3.64 0.83 0.48
CA GLY A 25 -3.06 -0.49 0.20
C GLY A 25 -1.54 -0.44 0.16
N LEU A 26 -0.88 -1.42 0.77
CA LEU A 26 0.55 -1.64 0.64
C LEU A 26 0.79 -3.00 -0.03
N THR A 27 1.49 -2.98 -1.16
CA THR A 27 1.91 -4.21 -1.85
C THR A 27 3.41 -4.41 -1.71
N GLY A 28 3.79 -5.58 -1.19
CA GLY A 28 5.15 -6.04 -0.99
C GLY A 28 5.84 -6.35 -2.30
N GLY A 29 7.04 -5.80 -2.50
CA GLY A 29 7.83 -5.98 -3.70
C GLY A 29 9.17 -5.25 -3.61
N THR A 30 9.94 -5.32 -4.68
CA THR A 30 11.23 -4.62 -4.77
C THR A 30 11.18 -3.64 -5.95
N PRO A 31 10.72 -2.38 -5.74
CA PRO A 31 10.29 -1.74 -4.49
C PRO A 31 8.82 -2.03 -4.11
N ASN A 32 8.46 -1.75 -2.85
CA ASN A 32 7.07 -1.79 -2.38
C ASN A 32 6.26 -0.67 -3.03
N LEU A 33 4.94 -0.83 -3.11
CA LEU A 33 4.05 0.16 -3.74
C LEU A 33 2.84 0.44 -2.84
N ILE A 34 2.60 1.73 -2.60
CA ILE A 34 1.45 2.25 -1.86
C ILE A 34 0.34 2.61 -2.85
N TYR A 35 -0.89 2.31 -2.45
CA TYR A 35 -2.12 2.69 -3.12
C TYR A 35 -2.97 3.56 -2.18
N ILE A 36 -3.57 4.61 -2.72
CA ILE A 36 -4.52 5.49 -2.04
C ILE A 36 -5.73 5.62 -2.97
N ASP A 37 -6.92 5.33 -2.46
CA ASP A 37 -8.18 5.31 -3.22
C ASP A 37 -8.06 4.47 -4.52
N GLY A 38 -7.41 3.33 -4.37
CA GLY A 38 -7.13 2.38 -5.46
C GLY A 38 -6.20 2.86 -6.57
N LYS A 39 -5.49 3.97 -6.37
CA LYS A 39 -4.48 4.48 -7.31
C LYS A 39 -3.09 4.34 -6.70
N PRO A 40 -2.08 3.93 -7.50
CA PRO A 40 -0.71 3.89 -7.03
C PRO A 40 -0.23 5.30 -6.69
N ALA A 41 0.24 5.51 -5.47
CA ALA A 41 0.66 6.80 -4.95
C ALA A 41 2.19 6.92 -4.92
N GLN A 42 2.87 5.96 -4.28
CA GLN A 42 4.31 6.05 -4.04
C GLN A 42 4.98 4.68 -3.99
N LYS A 43 6.24 4.62 -4.45
CA LYS A 43 7.11 3.45 -4.29
C LYS A 43 8.01 3.64 -3.07
N LEU A 44 8.09 2.62 -2.23
CA LEU A 44 8.86 2.65 -0.98
C LEU A 44 9.86 1.49 -0.95
N THR A 45 11.02 1.73 -0.33
CA THR A 45 11.96 0.66 0.03
C THR A 45 11.64 0.17 1.44
N ASN A 46 12.20 -0.98 1.84
CA ASN A 46 11.99 -1.47 3.20
C ASN A 46 12.58 -0.51 4.25
N ASP A 47 13.68 0.17 3.93
CA ASP A 47 14.35 1.12 4.83
C ASP A 47 13.53 2.37 5.16
N ASN A 48 12.66 2.82 4.24
CA ASN A 48 11.85 4.02 4.44
C ASN A 48 10.34 3.75 4.61
N LEU A 49 9.93 2.48 4.57
CA LEU A 49 8.52 2.08 4.60
C LEU A 49 7.76 2.66 5.80
N VAL A 50 8.30 2.47 7.01
CA VAL A 50 7.65 2.89 8.26
C VAL A 50 7.61 4.42 8.35
N ASN A 51 8.74 5.07 8.08
CA ASN A 51 8.86 6.53 8.16
C ASN A 51 7.87 7.25 7.22
N GLU A 52 7.62 6.69 6.03
CA GLU A 52 6.70 7.29 5.07
C GLU A 52 5.23 6.96 5.37
N LEU A 53 4.95 5.88 6.10
CA LEU A 53 3.59 5.53 6.56
C LEU A 53 3.15 6.31 7.81
N GLU A 54 4.09 6.72 8.65
CA GLU A 54 3.82 7.46 9.89
C GLU A 54 3.65 8.98 9.68
N ARG A 55 3.89 9.48 8.46
CA ARG A 55 3.72 10.89 8.09
C ARG A 55 2.27 11.31 7.94
#